data_AF-A0A2A4MBB0-F1
#
_entry.id   AF-A0A2A4MBB0-F1
#
_cell.length_a   1.000
_cell.length_b   1.000
_cell.length_c   1.000
_cell.angle_alpha   90.00
_cell.angle_beta   90.00
_cell.angle_gamma   90.00
#
_symmetry.space_group_name_H-M   'P 1'
#
loop_
_entity.id
_entity.type
_entity.pdbx_description
1 polymer ?
#
loop_
_entity_poly.entity_id
_entity_poly.type
_entity_poly.pdbx_seq_one_letter_code
_entity_poly.pdbx_strand_id
1 'polypeptide(L)'
;MNKRNLTLFGGHIVGCFDNTLYGFFAVMLAPIYFPAGSEYINLLSSYGVFAAGFLARPFGALFFGLLGDKQGRKKPLILSMAFVGIPTTIIGLLPGYEVLGIISPVILILCRLLQGFFIGAEFTGVGSLW
;
A
#
# COMPACT_ATOMS: atom_id res chain seq x y z
N MET A 1 -15.17 -1.90 -24.69
CA MET A 1 -14.17 -1.75 -23.60
C MET A 1 -13.10 -2.82 -23.80
N ASN A 2 -11.83 -2.44 -23.98
CA ASN A 2 -10.75 -3.39 -24.33
C ASN A 2 -10.36 -4.25 -23.12
N LYS A 3 -10.08 -5.56 -23.28
CA LYS A 3 -9.79 -6.50 -22.16
C LYS A 3 -8.69 -5.99 -21.21
N ARG A 4 -7.73 -5.22 -21.74
CA ARG A 4 -6.63 -4.60 -20.98
C ARG A 4 -7.08 -3.48 -20.04
N ASN A 5 -8.09 -2.69 -20.41
CA ASN A 5 -8.59 -1.61 -19.54
C ASN A 5 -9.37 -2.18 -18.36
N LEU A 6 -9.99 -3.35 -18.54
CA LEU A 6 -10.67 -4.08 -17.46
C LEU A 6 -9.68 -4.55 -16.38
N THR A 7 -8.49 -5.01 -16.79
CA THR A 7 -7.43 -5.41 -15.85
C THR A 7 -6.91 -4.22 -15.04
N LEU A 8 -6.76 -3.05 -15.67
CA LEU A 8 -6.34 -1.81 -15.01
C LEU A 8 -7.39 -1.30 -14.01
N PHE A 9 -8.68 -1.39 -14.35
CA PHE A 9 -9.73 -1.04 -13.39
C PHE A 9 -9.80 -2.04 -12.23
N GLY A 10 -9.69 -3.34 -12.54
CA GLY A 10 -9.73 -4.40 -11.54
C GLY A 10 -8.60 -4.29 -10.52
N GLY A 11 -7.36 -4.04 -10.97
CA GLY A 11 -6.22 -3.88 -10.05
C GLY A 11 -6.36 -2.66 -9.12
N HIS A 12 -6.90 -1.55 -9.63
CA HIS A 12 -7.12 -0.34 -8.83
C HIS A 12 -8.15 -0.59 -7.72
N ILE A 13 -9.24 -1.30 -8.05
CA ILE A 13 -10.25 -1.71 -7.07
C ILE A 13 -9.62 -2.61 -6.01
N VAL A 14 -8.80 -3.59 -6.41
CA VAL A 14 -8.10 -4.48 -5.47
C VAL A 14 -7.16 -3.71 -4.53
N GLY A 15 -6.39 -2.75 -5.06
CA GLY A 15 -5.51 -1.91 -4.24
C GLY A 15 -6.28 -1.03 -3.25
N CYS A 16 -7.39 -0.43 -3.68
CA CYS A 16 -8.29 0.32 -2.81
C CYS A 16 -8.92 -0.57 -1.74
N PHE A 17 -9.30 -1.80 -2.10
CA PHE A 17 -9.89 -2.78 -1.19
C PHE A 17 -8.91 -3.21 -0.10
N ASP A 18 -7.66 -3.59 -0.44
CA ASP A 18 -6.62 -3.93 0.56
C ASP A 18 -6.37 -2.80 1.54
N ASN A 19 -6.19 -1.57 1.02
CA ASN A 19 -5.94 -0.40 1.85
C ASN A 19 -7.12 -0.12 2.79
N THR A 20 -8.35 -0.31 2.31
CA THR A 20 -9.56 -0.12 3.13
C THR A 20 -9.66 -1.18 4.21
N LEU A 21 -9.43 -2.45 3.87
CA LEU A 21 -9.45 -3.55 4.83
C LEU A 21 -8.46 -3.34 5.96
N TYR A 22 -7.25 -2.89 5.67
CA TYR A 22 -6.28 -2.60 6.73
C TYR A 22 -6.76 -1.48 7.66
N GLY A 23 -7.37 -0.43 7.14
CA GLY A 23 -7.96 0.63 7.96
C GLY A 23 -9.03 0.11 8.91
N PHE A 24 -9.86 -0.83 8.46
CA PHE A 24 -10.86 -1.50 9.30
C PHE A 24 -10.22 -2.40 10.36
N PHE A 25 -9.22 -3.20 9.98
CA PHE A 25 -8.55 -4.13 10.89
C PHE A 25 -7.46 -3.49 11.76
N ALA A 26 -7.13 -2.21 11.57
CA ALA A 26 -6.05 -1.53 12.28
C ALA A 26 -6.13 -1.69 13.81
N VAL A 27 -7.34 -1.62 14.37
CA VAL A 27 -7.61 -1.82 15.81
C VAL A 27 -7.27 -3.24 16.26
N MET A 28 -7.61 -4.25 15.44
CA MET A 28 -7.33 -5.66 15.73
C MET A 28 -5.85 -6.00 15.56
N LEU A 29 -5.18 -5.36 14.60
CA LEU A 29 -3.76 -5.57 14.31
C LEU A 29 -2.85 -4.85 15.32
N ALA A 30 -3.33 -3.79 15.97
CA ALA A 30 -2.57 -2.99 16.94
C ALA A 30 -1.87 -3.84 18.03
N PRO A 31 -2.57 -4.68 18.82
CA PRO A 31 -1.91 -5.49 19.85
C PRO A 31 -1.00 -6.58 19.28
N ILE A 32 -1.23 -7.04 18.04
CA ILE A 32 -0.48 -8.14 17.41
C ILE A 32 0.90 -7.68 16.94
N TYR A 33 0.98 -6.46 16.38
CA TYR A 33 2.21 -5.93 15.78
C TYR A 33 2.91 -4.89 16.66
N PHE A 34 2.17 -4.22 17.55
CA PHE A 34 2.68 -3.16 18.41
C PHE A 34 2.27 -3.42 19.87
N PRO A 35 2.80 -4.43 20.58
CA PRO A 35 2.49 -4.64 22.00
C PRO A 35 3.25 -3.66 22.93
N ALA A 36 3.37 -2.38 22.56
CA ALA A 36 4.21 -1.40 23.23
C ALA A 36 3.42 -0.57 24.26
N GLY A 37 3.36 -1.07 25.49
CA GLY A 37 2.89 -0.30 26.64
C GLY A 37 1.36 -0.24 26.76
N SER A 38 0.77 0.93 26.47
CA SER A 38 -0.65 1.22 26.66
C SER A 38 -1.47 0.93 25.40
N GLU A 39 -2.71 0.47 25.56
CA GLU A 39 -3.65 0.20 24.45
C GLU A 39 -3.78 1.39 23.49
N TYR A 40 -3.76 2.62 24.02
CA TYR A 40 -3.80 3.85 23.22
C TYR A 40 -2.58 4.02 22.32
N ILE A 41 -1.39 3.65 22.79
CA ILE A 41 -0.13 3.74 22.03
C ILE A 41 -0.14 2.72 20.88
N ASN A 42 -0.66 1.52 21.15
CA ASN A 42 -0.76 0.45 20.16
C ASN A 42 -1.71 0.86 19.02
N LEU A 43 -2.88 1.41 19.36
CA LEU A 43 -3.83 1.94 18.38
C LEU A 43 -3.20 3.06 17.55
N LEU A 44 -2.60 4.05 18.22
CA LEU A 44 -2.00 5.20 17.57
C LEU A 44 -0.87 4.77 16.63
N SER A 45 -0.08 3.76 17.01
CA SER A 45 0.97 3.20 16.17
C SER A 45 0.40 2.51 14.93
N SER A 46 -0.65 1.69 15.08
CA SER A 46 -1.30 1.00 13.96
C SER A 46 -1.91 1.98 12.93
N TYR A 47 -2.62 3.01 13.42
CA TYR A 47 -3.12 4.10 12.58
C TYR A 47 -1.99 4.99 12.04
N GLY A 48 -0.90 5.15 12.78
CA GLY A 48 0.31 5.83 12.34
C GLY A 48 0.93 5.13 11.14
N VAL A 49 0.99 3.80 11.14
CA VAL A 49 1.43 3.05 9.96
C VAL A 49 0.47 3.21 8.79
N PHE A 50 -0.84 3.19 9.06
CA PHE A 50 -1.83 3.46 8.02
C PHE A 50 -1.58 4.82 7.36
N ALA A 51 -1.40 5.87 8.18
CA ALA A 51 -1.10 7.22 7.72
C ALA A 51 0.23 7.31 6.97
N ALA A 52 1.27 6.59 7.42
CA ALA A 52 2.56 6.55 6.73
C ALA A 52 2.42 6.05 5.28
N GLY A 53 1.57 5.04 5.04
CA GLY A 53 1.24 4.58 3.69
C GLY A 53 0.67 5.68 2.79
N PHE A 54 -0.13 6.61 3.33
CA PHE A 54 -0.64 7.75 2.56
C PHE A 54 0.47 8.75 2.21
N LEU A 55 1.42 8.97 3.11
CA LEU A 55 2.55 9.88 2.87
C LEU A 55 3.46 9.39 1.74
N ALA A 56 3.51 8.09 1.46
CA ALA A 56 4.28 7.55 0.34
C ALA A 56 3.63 7.81 -1.04
N ARG A 57 2.33 8.11 -1.09
CA ARG A 57 1.58 8.27 -2.36
C ARG A 57 2.06 9.45 -3.21
N PRO A 58 2.30 10.67 -2.68
CA PRO A 58 2.84 11.78 -3.47
C PRO A 58 4.19 11.45 -4.12
N PHE A 59 5.07 10.75 -3.42
CA PHE A 59 6.36 10.32 -3.97
C PHE A 59 6.18 9.33 -5.12
N GLY A 60 5.25 8.39 -4.98
CA GLY A 60 4.84 7.50 -6.05
C GLY A 60 4.29 8.25 -7.26
N ALA A 61 3.37 9.18 -7.04
CA ALA A 61 2.78 10.01 -8.08
C ALA A 61 3.84 10.81 -8.84
N LEU A 62 4.79 11.44 -8.14
CA LEU A 62 5.89 12.17 -8.77
C LEU A 62 6.79 11.25 -9.61
N PHE A 63 7.23 10.12 -9.04
CA PHE A 63 8.15 9.20 -9.72
C PHE A 63 7.50 8.58 -10.97
N PHE A 64 6.31 8.01 -10.83
CA PHE A 64 5.60 7.34 -11.92
C PHE A 64 4.98 8.34 -12.91
N GLY A 65 4.66 9.56 -12.48
CA GLY A 65 4.25 10.66 -13.35
C GLY A 65 5.36 11.05 -14.32
N LEU A 66 6.57 11.34 -13.80
CA LEU A 66 7.74 11.65 -14.62
C LEU A 66 8.14 10.49 -15.54
N LEU A 67 8.02 9.25 -15.04
CA LEU A 67 8.27 8.05 -15.84
C LEU A 67 7.23 7.88 -16.96
N GLY A 68 5.97 8.22 -16.68
CA GLY A 68 4.87 8.20 -17.64
C GLY A 68 5.00 9.24 -18.74
N ASP A 69 5.53 10.43 -18.41
CA ASP A 69 5.80 11.48 -19.39
C ASP A 69 6.93 11.10 -20.36
N LYS A 70 7.92 10.30 -19.92
CA LYS A 70 9.03 9.83 -20.77
C LYS A 70 8.73 8.55 -21.56
N GLN A 71 8.04 7.59 -20.97
CA GLN A 71 7.90 6.22 -21.52
C GLN A 71 6.47 5.86 -21.94
N GLY A 72 5.54 6.82 -21.82
CA GLY A 72 4.11 6.63 -22.04
C GLY A 72 3.40 6.11 -20.78
N ARG A 73 2.30 6.79 -20.41
CA ARG A 73 1.55 6.60 -19.15
C ARG A 73 1.08 5.17 -18.85
N LYS A 74 1.00 4.30 -19.86
CA LYS A 74 0.46 2.93 -19.72
C LYS A 74 1.42 1.94 -19.05
N LYS A 75 2.72 2.02 -19.37
CA LYS A 75 3.74 1.10 -18.83
C LYS A 75 3.93 1.24 -17.31
N PRO A 76 4.14 2.46 -16.75
CA PRO A 76 4.30 2.63 -15.31
C PRO A 76 3.06 2.20 -14.52
N LEU A 77 1.86 2.38 -15.08
CA LEU A 77 0.61 1.96 -14.46
C LEU A 77 0.50 0.44 -14.32
N ILE A 78 0.83 -0.32 -15.37
CA ILE A 78 0.81 -1.79 -15.30
C ILE A 78 1.88 -2.29 -14.32
N LEU A 79 3.04 -1.64 -14.33
CA LEU A 79 4.18 -2.00 -13.48
C LEU A 79 3.84 -1.81 -11.99
N SER A 80 3.30 -0.65 -11.61
CA SER A 80 2.96 -0.36 -10.22
C SER A 80 1.94 -1.37 -9.67
N MET A 81 0.94 -1.73 -10.46
CA MET A 81 -0.08 -2.72 -10.08
C MET A 81 0.52 -4.12 -9.88
N ALA A 82 1.41 -4.55 -10.77
CA ALA A 82 2.09 -5.83 -10.63
C ALA A 82 2.93 -5.88 -9.34
N PHE A 83 3.57 -4.76 -8.99
CA PHE A 83 4.43 -4.69 -7.80
C PHE A 83 3.68 -4.49 -6.48
N VAL A 84 2.42 -4.03 -6.49
CA VAL A 84 1.61 -3.88 -5.27
C VAL A 84 1.32 -5.22 -4.58
N GLY A 85 1.30 -6.33 -5.35
CA GLY A 85 1.03 -7.66 -4.81
C GLY A 85 2.13 -8.18 -3.88
N ILE A 86 3.40 -7.81 -4.13
CA ILE A 86 4.55 -8.25 -3.33
C ILE A 86 4.40 -7.85 -1.84
N PRO A 87 4.24 -6.57 -1.49
CA PRO A 87 4.06 -6.18 -0.09
C PRO A 87 2.76 -6.74 0.51
N THR A 88 1.69 -6.92 -0.26
CA THR A 88 0.46 -7.57 0.24
C THR A 88 0.72 -9.04 0.64
N THR A 89 1.45 -9.79 -0.18
CA THR A 89 1.83 -11.17 0.14
C THR A 89 2.73 -11.22 1.37
N ILE A 90 3.69 -10.29 1.50
CA ILE A 90 4.57 -10.21 2.67
C ILE A 90 3.76 -9.93 3.94
N ILE A 91 2.84 -8.96 3.92
CA ILE A 91 1.97 -8.65 5.07
C ILE A 91 1.12 -9.87 5.46
N GLY A 92 0.60 -10.62 4.48
CA GLY A 92 -0.20 -11.82 4.73
C GLY A 92 0.58 -12.98 5.37
N LEU A 93 1.90 -13.06 5.11
CA LEU A 93 2.79 -14.07 5.69
C LEU A 93 3.53 -13.59 6.94
N LEU A 94 3.36 -12.33 7.31
CA LEU A 94 4.12 -11.71 8.38
C LEU A 94 3.66 -12.25 9.74
N PRO A 95 4.51 -12.94 10.51
CA PRO A 95 4.15 -13.35 11.85
C PRO A 95 4.15 -12.15 12.81
N GLY A 96 3.35 -12.23 13.86
CA GLY A 96 3.19 -11.16 14.84
C GLY A 96 4.44 -10.86 15.67
N TYR A 97 4.34 -9.86 16.54
CA TYR A 97 5.43 -9.41 17.39
C TYR A 97 5.98 -10.53 18.30
N GLU A 98 5.16 -11.51 18.68
CA GLU A 98 5.59 -12.64 19.52
C GLU A 98 6.71 -13.48 18.88
N VAL A 99 6.76 -13.56 17.55
CA VAL A 99 7.73 -14.40 16.83
C VAL A 99 8.97 -13.61 16.39
N LEU A 100 8.77 -12.40 15.85
CA LEU A 100 9.83 -11.59 15.24
C LEU A 100 10.19 -10.32 16.03
N GLY A 101 9.50 -10.03 17.13
CA GLY A 101 9.68 -8.81 17.90
C GLY A 101 9.51 -7.55 17.05
N ILE A 102 10.39 -6.56 17.27
CA ILE A 102 10.38 -5.24 16.62
C ILE A 102 10.50 -5.32 15.08
N ILE A 103 11.00 -6.42 14.53
CA ILE A 103 11.15 -6.59 13.09
C ILE A 103 9.78 -6.67 12.40
N SER A 104 8.78 -7.24 13.07
CA SER A 104 7.42 -7.38 12.52
C SER A 104 6.78 -6.02 12.18
N PRO A 105 6.65 -5.05 13.11
CA PRO A 105 6.11 -3.73 12.78
C PRO A 105 6.98 -2.96 11.78
N VAL A 106 8.30 -3.14 11.78
CA VAL A 106 9.19 -2.48 10.80
C VAL A 106 8.91 -2.98 9.38
N ILE A 107 8.80 -4.29 9.18
CA ILE A 107 8.44 -4.87 7.87
C ILE A 107 7.06 -4.39 7.44
N LEU A 108 6.10 -4.37 8.37
CA LEU A 108 4.75 -3.91 8.10
C LEU A 108 4.71 -2.44 7.64
N ILE A 109 5.49 -1.56 8.27
CA ILE A 109 5.66 -0.16 7.84
C ILE A 109 6.27 -0.07 6.45
N LEU A 110 7.36 -0.79 6.20
CA LEU A 110 8.03 -0.78 4.89
C LEU A 110 7.10 -1.28 3.78
N CYS A 111 6.35 -2.36 4.04
CA CYS A 111 5.38 -2.88 3.08
C CYS A 111 4.27 -1.86 2.81
N ARG A 112 3.78 -1.15 3.84
CA ARG A 112 2.75 -0.11 3.69
C ARG A 112 3.25 1.11 2.92
N LEU A 113 4.49 1.53 3.15
CA LEU A 113 5.13 2.59 2.36
C LEU A 113 5.27 2.19 0.89
N LEU A 114 5.72 0.96 0.63
CA LEU A 114 5.83 0.44 -0.74
C LEU A 114 4.46 0.36 -1.43
N GLN A 115 3.43 -0.16 -0.76
CA GLN A 115 2.06 -0.16 -1.28
C GLN A 115 1.59 1.26 -1.62
N GLY A 116 1.77 2.20 -0.69
CA GLY A 116 1.42 3.60 -0.91
C GLY A 116 2.15 4.22 -2.11
N PHE A 117 3.44 3.93 -2.26
CA PHE A 117 4.24 4.36 -3.40
C PHE A 117 3.68 3.83 -4.74
N PHE A 118 3.34 2.54 -4.82
CA PHE A 118 2.79 1.96 -6.04
C PHE A 118 1.36 2.45 -6.35
N ILE A 119 0.51 2.59 -5.33
CA ILE A 119 -0.84 3.13 -5.48
C ILE A 119 -0.78 4.61 -5.94
N GLY A 120 0.22 5.36 -5.51
CA GLY A 120 0.47 6.74 -5.97
C GLY A 120 0.59 6.87 -7.50
N ALA A 121 1.11 5.83 -8.17
CA ALA A 121 1.20 5.79 -9.63
C ALA A 121 -0.17 5.83 -10.32
N GLU A 122 -1.17 5.18 -9.71
CA GLU A 122 -2.50 5.03 -10.30
C GLU A 122 -3.22 6.37 -10.43
N PHE A 123 -3.04 7.27 -9.47
CA PHE A 123 -3.63 8.61 -9.51
C PHE A 123 -3.12 9.45 -10.70
N THR A 124 -1.90 9.20 -11.18
CA THR A 124 -1.34 9.93 -12.33
C THR A 124 -1.73 9.33 -13.69
N GLY A 125 -2.02 8.04 -13.74
CA GLY A 125 -2.40 7.34 -14.97
C GLY A 125 -3.91 7.26 -15.21
N VAL A 126 -4.71 7.06 -14.16
CA VAL A 126 -6.17 6.85 -14.27
C VAL A 126 -6.92 8.15 -14.62
N GLY A 127 -6.39 9.31 -14.23
CA GLY A 127 -6.93 10.61 -14.63
C GLY A 127 -6.89 10.88 -16.15
N SER A 128 -6.20 10.03 -16.93
CA SER A 128 -6.18 10.12 -18.40
C SER A 128 -7.13 9.15 -19.12
N LEU A 129 -7.93 8.37 -18.36
CA LEU A 129 -8.91 7.42 -18.89
C LEU A 129 -10.35 7.98 -18.96
N TRP A 130 -10.53 9.28 -18.69
CA TRP A 130 -11.78 10.02 -18.85
C TRP A 130 -11.58 11.15 -19.87
#